data_AF-A0A1C6FWN9-F1
#
_entry.id   AF-A0A1C6FWN9-F1
#
_cell.length_a   1.000
_cell.length_b   1.000
_cell.length_c   1.000
_cell.angle_alpha   90.00
_cell.angle_beta   90.00
_cell.angle_gamma   90.00
#
_symmetry.space_group_name_H-M   'P 1'
#
loop_
_entity.id
_entity.type
_entity.pdbx_description
1 polymer ?
#
loop_
_entity_poly.entity_id
_entity_poly.type
_entity_poly.pdbx_seq_one_letter_code
_entity_poly.pdbx_strand_id
1 'polypeptide(L)'
;MYTLRQSALFSDEIELAKNNGASEFITINLNITPDLVKEYRKLQLQYMAYQKKAAENPKDVIVMEKAGEVIVGIVTLLFGKENAEKIIGFYSDDYIQMMINLYPYIENTLVPRLNEIIRQRKHDLKRKSWK
;
A
#
# COMPACT_ATOMS: atom_id res chain seq x y z
N MET A 1 -20.22 30.07 -12.28
CA MET A 1 -19.28 29.90 -11.15
C MET A 1 -18.63 28.53 -11.28
N TYR A 2 -17.29 28.47 -11.35
CA TYR A 2 -16.55 27.19 -11.46
C TYR A 2 -16.00 26.83 -10.08
N THR A 3 -16.12 25.56 -9.66
CA THR A 3 -15.70 25.09 -8.34
C THR A 3 -14.68 23.97 -8.49
N LEU A 4 -13.49 24.17 -7.95
CA LEU A 4 -12.48 23.13 -7.78
C LEU A 4 -12.78 22.33 -6.52
N ARG A 5 -12.63 21.00 -6.57
CA ARG A 5 -12.75 20.10 -5.42
C ARG A 5 -11.46 19.32 -5.27
N GLN A 6 -10.90 19.29 -4.05
CA GLN A 6 -9.74 18.47 -3.74
C GLN A 6 -10.13 16.99 -3.65
N SER A 7 -9.16 16.09 -3.90
CA SER A 7 -9.32 14.67 -3.61
C SER A 7 -9.47 14.45 -2.11
N ALA A 8 -10.31 13.49 -1.73
CA ALA A 8 -10.45 13.12 -0.33
C ALA A 8 -9.13 12.52 0.18
N LEU A 9 -8.59 13.09 1.26
CA LEU A 9 -7.49 12.51 2.00
C LEU A 9 -8.05 11.37 2.86
N PHE A 10 -7.47 10.19 2.76
CA PHE A 10 -7.70 9.12 3.72
C PHE A 10 -6.76 9.34 4.91
N SER A 11 -7.33 9.34 6.12
CA SER A 11 -6.56 9.45 7.36
C SER A 11 -6.93 8.31 8.30
N ASP A 12 -5.93 7.71 8.93
CA ASP A 12 -6.10 6.63 9.89
C ASP A 12 -4.90 6.57 10.84
N GLU A 13 -4.98 5.71 11.86
CA GLU A 13 -3.91 5.54 12.85
C GLU A 13 -3.65 4.04 13.09
N ILE A 14 -2.37 3.67 13.14
CA ILE A 14 -1.94 2.30 13.51
C ILE A 14 -1.10 2.38 14.77
N GLU A 15 -1.43 1.52 15.73
CA GLU A 15 -0.59 1.27 16.91
C GLU A 15 0.45 0.18 16.60
N LEU A 16 1.71 0.50 16.82
CA LEU A 16 2.85 -0.41 16.80
C LEU A 16 3.15 -0.87 18.23
N ALA A 17 2.37 -1.85 18.73
CA ALA A 17 2.47 -2.36 20.09
C ALA A 17 3.54 -3.45 20.22
N LYS A 18 4.55 -3.23 21.06
CA LYS A 18 5.62 -4.18 21.36
C LYS A 18 5.27 -5.06 22.55
N ASN A 19 5.83 -6.27 22.58
CA ASN A 19 5.62 -7.24 23.67
C ASN A 19 6.13 -6.78 25.04
N ASN A 20 6.98 -5.74 25.10
CA ASN A 20 7.47 -5.16 26.35
C ASN A 20 6.52 -4.08 26.92
N GLY A 21 5.34 -3.90 26.33
CA GLY A 21 4.35 -2.89 26.74
C GLY A 21 4.61 -1.48 26.19
N ALA A 22 5.64 -1.29 25.36
CA ALA A 22 5.84 -0.02 24.65
C ALA A 22 5.00 0.02 23.36
N SER A 23 4.34 1.14 23.10
CA SER A 23 3.58 1.37 21.87
C SER A 23 4.00 2.68 21.22
N GLU A 24 4.00 2.69 19.89
CA GLU A 24 4.14 3.90 19.08
C GLU A 24 2.96 3.99 18.13
N PHE A 25 2.35 5.17 18.01
CA PHE A 25 1.27 5.39 17.06
C PHE A 25 1.79 6.10 15.81
N ILE A 26 1.37 5.60 14.65
CA ILE A 26 1.66 6.23 13.36
C ILE A 26 0.37 6.74 12.72
N THR A 27 0.38 7.99 12.28
CA THR A 27 -0.74 8.55 11.51
C THR A 27 -0.51 8.33 10.03
N ILE A 28 -1.47 7.72 9.37
CA ILE A 28 -1.50 7.46 7.94
C ILE A 28 -2.27 8.58 7.27
N ASN A 29 -1.62 9.29 6.36
CA ASN A 29 -2.25 10.31 5.53
C ASN A 29 -2.05 9.94 4.06
N LEU A 30 -3.05 9.27 3.48
CA LEU A 30 -2.98 8.77 2.12
C LEU A 30 -3.85 9.63 1.19
N ASN A 31 -3.18 10.41 0.33
CA ASN A 31 -3.88 11.10 -0.75
C ASN A 31 -4.15 10.13 -1.90
N ILE A 32 -5.39 9.66 -2.00
CA ILE A 32 -5.74 8.64 -2.98
C ILE A 32 -5.90 9.29 -4.36
N THR A 33 -4.81 9.24 -5.12
CA THR A 33 -4.79 9.73 -6.50
C THR A 33 -4.81 8.57 -7.50
N PRO A 34 -5.22 8.83 -8.75
CA PRO A 34 -5.27 7.80 -9.77
C PRO A 34 -3.90 7.29 -10.22
N ASP A 35 -2.86 8.10 -10.09
CA ASP A 35 -1.48 7.65 -10.34
C ASP A 35 -0.97 6.78 -9.19
N LEU A 36 -1.34 7.09 -7.93
CA LEU A 36 -1.08 6.19 -6.80
C LEU A 36 -1.73 4.81 -7.00
N VAL A 37 -2.99 4.78 -7.46
CA VAL A 37 -3.69 3.50 -7.74
C VAL A 37 -3.01 2.71 -8.86
N LYS A 38 -2.51 3.38 -9.90
CA LYS A 38 -1.74 2.72 -10.98
C LYS A 38 -0.42 2.15 -10.46
N GLU A 39 0.33 2.94 -9.68
CA GLU A 39 1.62 2.50 -9.16
C GLU A 39 1.45 1.34 -8.17
N TYR A 40 0.44 1.40 -7.30
CA TYR A 40 0.09 0.29 -6.41
C TYR A 40 -0.18 -1.00 -7.19
N ARG A 41 -0.99 -0.94 -8.26
CA ARG A 41 -1.26 -2.12 -9.11
C ARG A 41 -0.02 -2.65 -9.81
N LYS A 42 0.86 -1.76 -10.28
CA LYS A 42 2.13 -2.16 -10.90
C LYS A 42 3.00 -2.92 -9.90
N LEU A 43 3.16 -2.40 -8.70
CA LEU A 43 3.91 -3.06 -7.63
C LEU A 43 3.28 -4.39 -7.22
N GLN A 44 1.94 -4.45 -7.10
CA GLN A 44 1.22 -5.68 -6.79
C GLN A 44 1.48 -6.77 -7.84
N LEU A 45 1.43 -6.44 -9.13
CA LEU A 45 1.72 -7.38 -10.21
C LEU A 45 3.19 -7.85 -10.20
N GLN A 46 4.12 -6.94 -9.93
CA GLN A 46 5.54 -7.27 -9.79
C GLN A 46 5.75 -8.23 -8.62
N TYR A 47 5.14 -7.97 -7.48
CA TYR A 47 5.23 -8.84 -6.31
C TYR A 47 4.71 -10.25 -6.61
N MET A 48 3.53 -10.37 -7.24
CA MET A 48 2.99 -11.67 -7.66
C MET A 48 3.92 -12.41 -8.62
N ALA A 49 4.55 -11.70 -9.56
CA ALA A 49 5.50 -12.29 -10.49
C ALA A 49 6.76 -12.82 -9.78
N TYR A 50 7.29 -12.07 -8.82
CA TYR A 50 8.44 -12.53 -8.02
C TYR A 50 8.08 -13.64 -7.05
N GLN A 51 6.90 -13.62 -6.43
CA GLN A 51 6.42 -14.74 -5.61
C GLN A 51 6.32 -16.04 -6.42
N LYS A 52 5.77 -15.96 -7.65
CA LYS A 52 5.70 -17.14 -8.53
C LYS A 52 7.10 -17.69 -8.85
N LYS A 53 8.05 -16.81 -9.20
CA LYS A 53 9.44 -17.20 -9.46
C LYS A 53 10.13 -17.78 -8.22
N ALA A 54 9.86 -17.24 -7.04
CA ALA A 54 10.40 -17.74 -5.78
C ALA A 54 9.84 -19.13 -5.45
N ALA A 55 8.57 -19.41 -5.78
CA ALA A 55 7.99 -20.74 -5.63
C ALA A 55 8.61 -21.77 -6.60
N GLU A 56 8.94 -21.34 -7.82
CA GLU A 56 9.60 -22.17 -8.84
C GLU A 56 11.10 -22.43 -8.51
N ASN A 57 11.78 -21.45 -7.91
CA ASN A 57 13.17 -21.57 -7.48
C ASN A 57 13.43 -20.94 -6.09
N PRO A 58 13.11 -21.65 -4.99
CA PRO A 58 13.18 -21.11 -3.63
C PRO A 58 14.59 -20.79 -3.12
N LYS A 59 15.65 -21.10 -3.86
CA LYS A 59 17.04 -20.78 -3.50
C LYS A 59 17.61 -19.61 -4.29
N ASP A 60 16.81 -19.02 -5.17
CA ASP A 60 17.21 -17.85 -5.95
C ASP A 60 17.17 -16.59 -5.08
N VAL A 61 18.34 -16.24 -4.53
CA VAL A 61 18.52 -15.08 -3.66
C VAL A 61 18.14 -13.78 -4.37
N ILE A 62 18.40 -13.65 -5.67
CA ILE A 62 18.10 -12.43 -6.44
C ILE A 62 16.58 -12.24 -6.53
N VAL A 63 15.82 -13.33 -6.74
CA VAL A 63 14.36 -13.29 -6.77
C VAL A 63 13.79 -12.89 -5.40
N MET A 64 14.38 -13.39 -4.30
CA MET A 64 13.97 -13.03 -2.95
C MET A 64 14.25 -11.56 -2.63
N GLU A 65 15.44 -11.05 -2.96
CA GLU A 65 15.80 -9.64 -2.79
C GLU A 65 14.85 -8.73 -3.57
N LYS A 66 14.55 -9.08 -4.83
CA LYS A 66 13.61 -8.32 -5.65
C LYS A 66 12.18 -8.35 -5.10
N ALA A 67 11.74 -9.45 -4.50
CA ALA A 67 10.45 -9.50 -3.82
C ALA A 67 10.43 -8.55 -2.60
N GLY A 68 11.51 -8.53 -1.82
CA GLY A 68 11.69 -7.62 -0.68
C GLY A 68 11.68 -6.15 -1.10
N GLU A 69 12.40 -5.78 -2.16
CA GLU A 69 12.38 -4.43 -2.74
C GLU A 69 10.97 -3.97 -3.12
N VAL A 70 10.17 -4.87 -3.72
CA VAL A 70 8.78 -4.56 -4.09
C VAL A 70 7.90 -4.37 -2.85
N ILE A 71 8.08 -5.19 -1.80
CA ILE A 71 7.37 -5.00 -0.52
C ILE A 71 7.68 -3.62 0.07
N VAL A 72 8.96 -3.25 0.16
CA VAL A 72 9.37 -1.92 0.65
C VAL A 72 8.76 -0.82 -0.20
N GLY A 73 8.70 -1.01 -1.52
CA GLY A 73 8.03 -0.09 -2.45
C GLY A 73 6.54 0.07 -2.16
N ILE A 74 5.81 -1.03 -1.91
CA ILE A 74 4.39 -1.00 -1.58
C ILE A 74 4.15 -0.25 -0.26
N VAL A 75 4.91 -0.59 0.80
CA VAL A 75 4.76 0.04 2.11
C VAL A 75 5.11 1.54 2.01
N THR A 76 6.19 1.89 1.32
CA THR A 76 6.57 3.30 1.11
C THR A 76 5.49 4.08 0.34
N LEU A 77 4.88 3.48 -0.68
CA LEU A 77 3.82 4.12 -1.47
C LEU A 77 2.55 4.39 -0.63
N LEU A 78 2.18 3.46 0.24
CA LEU A 78 0.92 3.51 0.99
C LEU A 78 1.03 4.30 2.30
N PHE A 79 2.16 4.22 2.98
CA PHE A 79 2.34 4.80 4.32
C PHE A 79 3.24 6.04 4.30
N GLY A 80 3.96 6.29 3.20
CA GLY A 80 5.01 7.31 3.12
C GLY A 80 6.34 6.81 3.67
N LYS A 81 7.43 7.49 3.31
CA LYS A 81 8.80 7.05 3.63
C LYS A 81 9.05 6.91 5.14
N GLU A 82 8.68 7.92 5.92
CA GLU A 82 8.90 7.92 7.37
C GLU A 82 8.16 6.78 8.08
N ASN A 83 6.86 6.62 7.81
CA ASN A 83 6.08 5.55 8.43
C ASN A 83 6.52 4.17 7.92
N ALA A 84 6.93 4.05 6.66
CA ALA A 84 7.49 2.80 6.15
C ALA A 84 8.76 2.40 6.89
N GLU A 85 9.68 3.34 7.13
CA GLU A 85 10.89 3.10 7.92
C GLU A 85 10.55 2.68 9.37
N LYS A 86 9.56 3.33 10.01
CA LYS A 86 9.08 2.94 11.35
C LYS A 86 8.48 1.53 11.38
N ILE A 87 7.61 1.21 10.43
CA ILE A 87 6.96 -0.11 10.32
C ILE A 87 8.03 -1.19 10.08
N ILE A 88 8.94 -0.98 9.14
CA ILE A 88 10.01 -1.93 8.82
C ILE A 88 10.92 -2.13 10.04
N GLY A 89 11.35 -1.03 10.68
CA GLY A 89 12.17 -1.07 11.89
C GLY A 89 11.48 -1.76 13.07
N PHE A 90 10.16 -1.62 13.21
CA PHE A 90 9.37 -2.31 14.23
C PHE A 90 9.48 -3.84 14.10
N TYR A 91 9.54 -4.36 12.88
CA TYR A 91 9.73 -5.79 12.60
C TYR A 91 11.20 -6.22 12.45
N SER A 92 12.17 -5.33 12.69
CA SER A 92 13.61 -5.62 12.55
C SER A 92 13.95 -6.25 11.19
N ASP A 93 13.41 -5.67 10.11
CA ASP A 93 13.58 -6.13 8.72
C ASP A 93 12.99 -7.53 8.41
N ASP A 94 12.22 -8.14 9.32
CA ASP A 94 11.42 -9.34 9.03
C ASP A 94 10.20 -8.99 8.17
N TYR A 95 10.43 -8.88 6.86
CA TYR A 95 9.40 -8.55 5.88
C TYR A 95 8.27 -9.58 5.82
N ILE A 96 8.52 -10.85 6.18
CA ILE A 96 7.50 -11.90 6.15
C ILE A 96 6.51 -11.66 7.30
N GLN A 97 7.02 -11.54 8.53
CA GLN A 97 6.18 -11.29 9.70
C GLN A 97 5.46 -9.95 9.59
N MET A 98 6.15 -8.92 9.07
CA MET A 98 5.55 -7.61 8.79
C MET A 98 4.35 -7.75 7.85
N MET A 99 4.52 -8.45 6.72
CA MET A 99 3.44 -8.60 5.74
C MET A 99 2.29 -9.48 6.26
N ILE A 100 2.55 -10.51 7.07
CA ILE A 100 1.48 -11.31 7.70
C ILE A 100 0.54 -10.42 8.52
N ASN A 101 1.10 -9.47 9.28
CA ASN A 101 0.35 -8.59 10.16
C ASN A 101 -0.24 -7.37 9.45
N LEU A 102 0.49 -6.80 8.48
CA LEU A 102 0.10 -5.56 7.79
C LEU A 102 -0.84 -5.81 6.60
N TYR A 103 -0.73 -6.97 5.94
CA TYR A 103 -1.52 -7.28 4.75
C TYR A 103 -3.04 -7.22 4.98
N PRO A 104 -3.60 -7.73 6.10
CA PRO A 104 -5.03 -7.58 6.38
C PRO A 104 -5.50 -6.13 6.42
N TYR A 105 -4.69 -5.21 6.94
CA TYR A 105 -5.00 -3.78 6.94
C TYR A 105 -4.98 -3.21 5.53
N ILE A 106 -3.95 -3.54 4.73
CA ILE A 106 -3.86 -3.10 3.34
C ILE A 106 -5.07 -3.59 2.54
N GLU A 107 -5.39 -4.88 2.61
CA GLU A 107 -6.44 -5.51 1.80
C GLU A 107 -7.85 -5.12 2.24
N ASN A 108 -8.11 -5.03 3.55
CA ASN A 108 -9.47 -4.78 4.05
C ASN A 108 -9.78 -3.29 4.26
N THR A 109 -8.76 -2.44 4.43
CA THR A 109 -8.93 -1.01 4.69
C THR A 109 -8.50 -0.16 3.50
N LEU A 110 -7.27 -0.30 3.01
CA LEU A 110 -6.72 0.59 1.98
C LEU A 110 -7.22 0.25 0.57
N VAL A 111 -7.20 -1.02 0.18
CA VAL A 111 -7.61 -1.48 -1.17
C VAL A 111 -9.05 -1.08 -1.54
N PRO A 112 -10.05 -1.17 -0.66
CA PRO A 112 -11.40 -0.69 -0.95
C PRO A 112 -11.41 0.80 -1.30
N ARG A 113 -10.65 1.64 -0.58
CA ARG A 113 -10.56 3.08 -0.84
C ARG A 113 -9.85 3.39 -2.15
N LEU A 114 -8.79 2.64 -2.48
CA LEU A 114 -8.12 2.72 -3.78
C LEU A 114 -9.09 2.42 -4.94
N ASN A 115 -9.98 1.44 -4.75
CA ASN A 115 -10.96 1.04 -5.75
C ASN A 115 -12.13 2.04 -5.90
N GLU A 116 -12.51 2.76 -4.85
CA GLU A 116 -13.56 3.80 -4.89
C GLU A 116 -13.22 4.90 -5.91
N ILE A 117 -11.96 5.35 -5.96
CA ILE A 117 -11.52 6.38 -6.91
C ILE A 117 -11.68 5.94 -8.37
N ILE A 118 -11.40 4.66 -8.68
CA ILE A 118 -11.64 4.12 -10.02
C ILE A 118 -13.14 4.15 -10.37
N ARG A 119 -14.00 3.80 -9.41
CA ARG A 119 -15.46 3.79 -9.61
C ARG A 119 -16.01 5.20 -9.82
N GLN A 120 -15.60 6.16 -8.99
CA GLN A 120 -16.00 7.57 -9.11
C GLN A 120 -15.61 8.14 -10.49
N ARG A 121 -14.39 7.88 -10.97
CA ARG A 121 -13.97 8.33 -12.31
C ARG A 121 -14.80 7.73 -13.45
N LYS A 122 -15.13 6.43 -13.38
CA LYS A 122 -16.00 5.81 -14.39
C LYS A 122 -17.37 6.46 -14.43
N HIS A 123 -17.90 6.84 -13.26
CA HIS A 123 -19.18 7.53 -13.16
C HIS A 123 -19.11 8.96 -13.73
N ASP A 124 -18.05 9.72 -13.41
CA ASP A 124 -17.88 11.10 -13.90
C ASP A 124 -17.67 11.19 -15.41
N LEU A 125 -16.92 10.25 -16.00
CA LEU A 125 -16.73 10.15 -17.45
C LEU A 125 -18.03 9.80 -18.17
N LYS A 126 -18.83 8.86 -17.63
CA LYS A 126 -20.14 8.52 -18.19
C LYS A 126 -21.11 9.71 -18.15
N ARG A 127 -21.10 10.50 -17.07
CA ARG A 127 -21.92 11.71 -16.95
C ARG A 127 -21.55 12.81 -17.94
N LYS A 128 -20.27 12.93 -18.30
CA LYS A 128 -19.80 13.89 -19.33
C LYS A 128 -20.11 13.46 -20.76
N SER A 129 -20.28 12.16 -21.02
CA SER A 129 -20.62 11.62 -22.35
C SER A 129 -22.11 11.76 -22.71
N TRP A 130 -22.97 12.18 -21.78
CA TRP A 130 -24.43 12.28 -21.94
C TRP A 130 -24.93 13.74 -21.94
N LYS A 131 -24.02 14.71 -22.11
CA LYS A 131 -24.32 16.12 -22.36
C LYS A 131 -23.56 16.56 -23.61
#